data_AF-A0A8M1KE79-F1
#
_entry.id   AF-A0A8M1KE79-F1
#
_cell.length_a   1.000
_cell.length_b   1.000
_cell.length_c   1.000
_cell.angle_alpha   90.00
_cell.angle_beta   90.00
_cell.angle_gamma   90.00
#
_symmetry.space_group_name_H-M   'P 1'
#
loop_
_entity.id
_entity.type
_entity.pdbx_description
1 polymer ?
#
loop_
_entity_poly.entity_id
_entity_poly.type
_entity_poly.pdbx_seq_one_letter_code
_entity_poly.pdbx_strand_id
1 'polypeptide(L)'
;MTCGPHEVRRLSTAPSVLMPDFILTTEWLWYWEDEYGEWVPYSSIKESHRMSSVSSSDLEKRYQEDNNAVVLFTAGQEHYELSFKDMEQKNVHYGTPRQVRRRPEFISSVGVQTARTSKRRGPVSSQHGRGVPGYWDKSAVPETGYKRVALVSTDRDYLKVQELFCKTLGGFDIVSIERIQNKELWEDFQTKRERMTKANKDKKYVAGERLLFHGTDSKFIDAICYQNFDWRKSGANGTVYGEGCYFARDARYSNSYTSDHGRTLHVVCPRAGRQLHPRAVSISPATLHRWRPPSV
;
A
#
# COMPACT_ATOMS: atom_id res chain seq x y z
N MET A 1 31.78 7.17 -14.15
CA MET A 1 31.44 6.88 -15.56
C MET A 1 32.36 7.71 -16.41
N THR A 2 32.73 7.25 -17.59
CA THR A 2 33.62 7.99 -18.49
C THR A 2 32.93 8.19 -19.84
N CYS A 3 33.13 9.35 -20.46
CA CYS A 3 32.77 9.60 -21.85
C CYS A 3 34.08 9.87 -22.59
N GLY A 4 34.63 8.84 -23.24
CA GLY A 4 36.00 8.87 -23.75
C GLY A 4 37.02 9.03 -22.60
N PRO A 5 37.97 9.96 -22.68
CA PRO A 5 39.00 10.15 -21.65
C PRO A 5 38.50 10.95 -20.44
N HIS A 6 37.28 11.47 -20.47
CA HIS A 6 36.76 12.36 -19.44
C HIS A 6 35.93 11.60 -18.41
N GLU A 7 36.22 11.81 -17.13
CA GLU A 7 35.31 11.43 -16.07
C GLU A 7 34.03 12.26 -16.16
N VAL A 8 32.91 11.55 -16.20
CA VAL A 8 31.58 12.14 -16.23
C VAL A 8 30.82 11.70 -14.98
N ARG A 9 30.27 12.69 -14.28
CA ARG A 9 29.33 12.49 -13.18
C ARG A 9 27.91 12.69 -13.69
N ARG A 10 27.02 11.75 -13.36
CA ARG A 10 25.59 11.97 -13.56
C ARG A 10 25.13 13.09 -12.63
N LEU A 11 24.69 14.20 -13.21
CA LEU A 11 24.00 15.22 -12.46
C LEU A 11 22.57 14.73 -12.23
N SER A 12 22.23 14.47 -10.97
CA SER A 12 20.84 14.31 -10.56
C SER A 12 20.14 15.65 -10.70
N THR A 13 18.89 15.63 -11.13
CA THR A 13 18.00 16.78 -11.08
C THR A 13 17.66 17.13 -9.64
N ALA A 14 17.02 18.29 -9.42
CA ALA A 14 16.66 18.73 -8.08
C ALA A 14 15.87 17.65 -7.33
N PRO A 15 16.11 17.45 -6.01
CA PRO A 15 15.35 16.53 -5.19
C PRO A 15 13.84 16.81 -5.24
N SER A 16 13.03 15.76 -5.29
CA SER A 16 11.56 15.86 -5.29
C SER A 16 11.00 16.58 -4.05
N VAL A 17 11.72 16.52 -2.92
CA VAL A 17 11.35 17.22 -1.69
C VAL A 17 11.48 18.75 -1.78
N LEU A 18 12.35 19.26 -2.67
CA LEU A 18 12.57 20.71 -2.87
C LEU A 18 11.68 21.26 -3.99
N MET A 19 11.42 20.48 -5.03
CA MET A 19 10.59 20.89 -6.17
C MET A 19 9.49 19.84 -6.45
N PRO A 20 8.51 19.67 -5.55
CA PRO A 20 7.50 18.62 -5.68
C PRO A 20 6.60 18.74 -6.91
N ASP A 21 6.59 19.93 -7.56
CA ASP A 21 5.79 20.21 -8.75
C ASP A 21 6.56 19.99 -10.07
N PHE A 22 7.88 19.74 -10.01
CA PHE A 22 8.76 19.63 -11.17
C PHE A 22 8.93 18.17 -11.62
N ILE A 23 8.64 17.92 -12.90
CA ILE A 23 8.40 16.58 -13.48
C ILE A 23 9.66 15.70 -13.49
N LEU A 24 10.81 16.33 -13.63
CA LEU A 24 12.08 15.65 -13.72
C LEU A 24 12.82 15.69 -12.40
N THR A 25 12.17 15.88 -11.25
CA THR A 25 12.88 15.81 -9.97
C THR A 25 13.38 14.40 -9.68
N THR A 26 14.47 14.33 -8.93
CA THR A 26 15.01 13.05 -8.47
C THR A 26 14.35 12.68 -7.15
N GLU A 27 13.64 11.56 -7.12
CA GLU A 27 13.22 10.94 -5.87
C GLU A 27 14.42 10.20 -5.25
N TRP A 28 14.70 10.47 -3.98
CA TRP A 28 15.84 9.89 -3.26
C TRP A 28 15.34 8.91 -2.21
N LEU A 29 15.84 7.69 -2.30
CA LEU A 29 15.54 6.59 -1.38
C LEU A 29 16.73 6.36 -0.45
N TRP A 30 16.41 6.04 0.80
CA TRP A 30 17.37 5.77 1.84
C TRP A 30 17.28 4.30 2.26
N TYR A 31 18.43 3.68 2.49
CA TYR A 31 18.55 2.27 2.85
C TYR A 31 19.55 2.10 3.99
N TRP A 32 19.36 1.09 4.83
CA TRP A 32 20.34 0.63 5.80
C TRP A 32 20.68 -0.84 5.56
N GLU A 33 21.89 -1.25 5.89
CA GLU A 33 22.35 -2.63 5.74
C GLU A 33 21.99 -3.46 6.97
N ASP A 34 21.27 -4.57 6.77
CA ASP A 34 20.89 -5.46 7.84
C ASP A 34 22.01 -6.44 8.23
N GLU A 35 21.74 -7.33 9.19
CA GLU A 35 22.73 -8.32 9.67
C GLU A 35 23.16 -9.33 8.60
N TYR A 36 22.39 -9.47 7.54
CA TYR A 36 22.65 -10.41 6.45
C TYR A 36 23.32 -9.72 5.25
N GLY A 37 23.63 -8.41 5.35
CA GLY A 37 24.18 -7.62 4.25
C GLY A 37 23.13 -7.14 3.24
N GLU A 38 21.84 -7.26 3.57
CA GLU A 38 20.75 -6.84 2.70
C GLU A 38 20.40 -5.36 2.93
N TRP A 39 20.15 -4.62 1.84
CA TRP A 39 19.81 -3.20 1.90
C TRP A 39 18.31 -3.00 2.11
N VAL A 40 17.92 -2.67 3.34
CA VAL A 40 16.53 -2.48 3.74
C VAL A 40 16.14 -1.00 3.61
N PRO A 41 15.06 -0.66 2.90
CA PRO A 41 14.63 0.73 2.74
C PRO A 41 14.05 1.30 4.05
N TYR A 42 14.27 2.60 4.28
CA TYR A 42 13.54 3.34 5.31
C TYR A 42 12.11 3.60 4.83
N SER A 43 11.19 2.72 5.23
CA SER A 43 9.74 2.85 4.97
C SER A 43 9.00 3.42 6.18
N SER A 44 8.00 4.27 5.95
CA SER A 44 7.11 4.80 7.01
C SER A 44 6.25 3.69 7.64
N ILE A 45 5.81 3.93 8.89
CA ILE A 45 4.76 3.18 9.64
C ILE A 45 3.53 2.82 8.78
N LYS A 46 3.25 3.57 7.71
CA LYS A 46 2.08 3.35 6.84
C LYS A 46 2.24 2.21 5.82
N GLU A 47 3.45 1.68 5.60
CA GLU A 47 3.71 0.78 4.47
C GLU A 47 4.31 -0.59 4.85
N SER A 48 4.81 -0.75 6.07
CA SER A 48 5.32 -2.03 6.55
C SER A 48 4.97 -2.20 8.03
N HIS A 49 4.72 -3.44 8.45
CA HIS A 49 4.48 -3.79 9.86
C HIS A 49 5.76 -3.63 10.72
N ARG A 50 6.75 -2.84 10.28
CA ARG A 50 7.97 -2.48 11.02
C ARG A 50 7.90 -0.99 11.38
N MET A 51 7.94 -0.72 12.69
CA MET A 51 7.55 0.55 13.30
C MET A 51 8.68 1.61 13.23
N SER A 52 9.16 2.00 12.04
CA SER A 52 10.12 3.12 11.91
C SER A 52 9.41 4.47 11.97
N SER A 53 9.82 5.38 12.86
CA SER A 53 9.26 6.74 12.97
C SER A 53 9.71 7.70 11.86
N VAL A 54 10.65 7.29 11.01
CA VAL A 54 11.14 8.05 9.86
C VAL A 54 10.98 7.28 8.55
N SER A 55 10.72 8.01 7.47
CA SER A 55 10.71 7.51 6.08
C SER A 55 11.88 8.08 5.26
N SER A 56 12.16 7.48 4.10
CA SER A 56 13.12 8.03 3.13
C SER A 56 12.84 9.49 2.78
N SER A 57 11.56 9.88 2.66
CA SER A 57 11.19 11.28 2.38
C SER A 57 11.49 12.24 3.55
N ASP A 58 11.41 11.75 4.79
CA ASP A 58 11.68 12.54 5.99
C ASP A 58 13.18 12.72 6.22
N LEU A 59 13.96 11.67 5.92
CA LEU A 59 15.42 11.71 5.93
C LEU A 59 15.94 12.63 4.83
N GLU A 60 15.36 12.52 3.63
CA GLU A 60 15.76 13.36 2.50
C GLU A 60 15.52 14.84 2.77
N LYS A 61 14.38 15.22 3.36
CA LYS A 61 14.13 16.63 3.74
C LYS A 61 15.19 17.15 4.71
N ARG A 62 15.49 16.40 5.77
CA ARG A 62 16.50 16.79 6.76
C ARG A 62 17.90 16.87 6.16
N TYR A 63 18.24 15.96 5.26
CA TYR A 63 19.53 15.97 4.56
C TYR A 63 19.70 17.20 3.66
N GLN A 64 18.61 17.70 3.06
CA GLN A 64 18.63 18.94 2.29
C GLN A 64 18.76 20.19 3.18
N GLU A 65 18.28 20.13 4.42
CA GLU A 65 18.43 21.23 5.41
C GLU A 65 19.85 21.27 5.97
N ASP A 66 20.39 20.12 6.39
CA ASP A 66 21.74 19.96 6.89
C ASP A 66 22.26 18.55 6.59
N ASN A 67 23.27 18.47 5.72
CA ASN A 67 23.88 17.21 5.30
C ASN A 67 24.89 16.63 6.32
N ASN A 68 25.15 17.32 7.44
CA ASN A 68 25.97 16.85 8.55
C ASN A 68 25.13 16.57 9.82
N ALA A 69 23.81 16.71 9.75
CA ALA A 69 22.93 16.49 10.89
C ALA A 69 22.94 15.03 11.35
N VAL A 70 22.63 14.86 12.65
CA VAL A 70 22.32 13.57 13.26
C VAL A 70 20.82 13.50 13.51
N VAL A 71 20.18 12.45 12.99
CA VAL A 71 18.73 12.25 13.11
C VAL A 71 18.44 11.15 14.12
N LEU A 72 17.69 11.49 15.17
CA LEU A 72 17.17 10.52 16.13
C LEU A 72 15.83 9.96 15.66
N PHE A 73 15.69 8.65 15.68
CA PHE A 73 14.44 7.98 15.32
C PHE A 73 14.26 6.68 16.11
N THR A 74 13.09 6.08 15.96
CA THR A 74 12.73 4.81 16.61
C THR A 74 12.35 3.80 15.56
N ALA A 75 12.73 2.54 15.75
CA ALA A 75 12.27 1.42 14.95
C ALA A 75 11.84 0.28 15.87
N GLY A 76 10.53 0.06 16.00
CA GLY A 76 10.00 -0.84 17.02
C GLY A 76 10.07 -0.20 18.41
N GLN A 77 10.71 -0.90 19.35
CA GLN A 77 11.00 -0.40 20.70
C GLN A 77 12.43 0.17 20.82
N GLU A 78 13.22 0.08 19.76
CA GLU A 78 14.63 0.46 19.74
C GLU A 78 14.80 1.90 19.27
N HIS A 79 15.82 2.56 19.83
CA HIS A 79 16.19 3.93 19.53
C HIS A 79 17.46 3.96 18.70
N TYR A 80 17.46 4.75 17.63
CA TYR A 80 18.57 4.86 16.70
C TYR A 80 18.94 6.32 16.48
N GLU A 81 20.21 6.52 16.19
CA GLU A 81 20.71 7.75 15.60
C GLU A 81 21.29 7.46 14.22
N LEU A 82 21.06 8.37 13.28
CA LEU A 82 21.57 8.33 11.92
C LEU A 82 22.47 9.55 11.69
N SER A 83 23.75 9.33 11.43
CA SER A 83 24.69 10.37 11.01
C SER A 83 24.68 10.50 9.48
N PHE A 84 24.29 11.66 8.96
CA PHE A 84 24.38 11.92 7.52
C PHE A 84 25.80 12.09 7.02
N LYS A 85 26.69 12.60 7.88
CA LYS A 85 28.10 12.78 7.56
C LYS A 85 28.80 11.44 7.35
N ASP A 86 28.57 10.52 8.27
CA ASP A 86 29.24 9.21 8.26
C ASP A 86 28.46 8.20 7.41
N MET A 87 27.21 8.50 7.05
CA MET A 87 26.29 7.58 6.38
C MET A 87 26.14 6.27 7.16
N GLU A 88 25.95 6.39 8.47
CA GLU A 88 25.83 5.28 9.40
C GLU A 88 24.70 5.51 10.39
N GLN A 89 23.95 4.45 10.69
CA GLN A 89 23.03 4.42 11.82
C GLN A 89 23.64 3.61 12.96
N LYS A 90 23.39 4.01 14.21
CA LYS A 90 23.71 3.19 15.39
C LYS A 90 22.53 3.11 16.34
N ASN A 91 22.37 1.95 16.96
CA ASN A 91 21.45 1.80 18.07
C ASN A 91 22.01 2.56 19.28
N VAL A 92 21.18 3.37 19.93
CA VAL A 92 21.61 4.24 21.04
C VAL A 92 21.99 3.43 22.29
N HIS A 93 21.40 2.24 22.48
CA HIS A 93 21.67 1.38 23.62
C HIS A 93 22.88 0.46 23.39
N TYR A 94 22.93 -0.22 22.24
CA TYR A 94 23.97 -1.22 21.94
C TYR A 94 25.19 -0.66 21.21
N GLY A 95 25.08 0.52 20.61
CA GLY A 95 26.16 1.16 19.86
C GLY A 95 26.54 0.49 18.54
N THR A 96 25.87 -0.58 18.13
CA THR A 96 26.19 -1.32 16.90
C THR A 96 25.98 -0.43 15.66
N PRO A 97 27.04 -0.11 14.89
CA PRO A 97 26.92 0.69 13.69
C PRO A 97 26.42 -0.16 12.51
N ARG A 98 25.64 0.45 11.63
CA ARG A 98 25.15 -0.13 10.36
C ARG A 98 25.27 0.89 9.26
N GLN A 99 25.69 0.44 8.09
CA GLN A 99 25.89 1.30 6.93
C GLN A 99 24.55 1.80 6.38
N VAL A 100 24.56 3.02 5.87
CA VAL A 100 23.39 3.70 5.29
C VAL A 100 23.75 4.22 3.90
N ARG A 101 22.80 4.15 2.98
CA ARG A 101 22.99 4.61 1.60
C ARG A 101 21.80 5.39 1.10
N ARG A 102 22.11 6.49 0.42
CA ARG A 102 21.18 7.37 -0.29
C ARG A 102 21.32 7.12 -1.79
N ARG A 103 20.24 6.75 -2.48
CA ARG A 103 20.24 6.43 -3.91
C ARG A 103 19.04 7.05 -4.62
N PRO A 104 19.20 7.54 -5.86
CA PRO A 104 18.06 8.01 -6.63
C PRO A 104 17.20 6.82 -7.07
N GLU A 105 15.88 6.98 -7.08
CA GLU A 105 14.97 6.00 -7.66
C GLU A 105 15.26 5.85 -9.16
N PHE A 106 15.29 4.61 -9.64
CA PHE A 106 15.53 4.34 -11.05
C PHE A 106 14.25 4.53 -11.87
N ILE A 107 14.30 5.44 -12.83
CA ILE A 107 13.23 5.67 -13.81
C ILE A 107 13.73 5.22 -15.19
N SER A 108 12.96 4.35 -15.84
CA SER A 108 13.27 3.86 -17.20
C SER A 108 13.06 4.95 -18.26
N SER A 109 13.66 4.77 -19.44
CA SER A 109 13.47 5.67 -20.58
C SER A 109 11.99 5.84 -20.94
N VAL A 110 11.21 4.76 -20.86
CA VAL A 110 9.74 4.79 -21.05
C VAL A 110 9.07 5.66 -19.99
N GLY A 111 9.43 5.49 -18.71
CA GLY A 111 8.90 6.30 -17.61
C GLY A 111 9.17 7.80 -17.79
N VAL A 112 10.37 8.16 -18.27
CA VAL A 112 10.72 9.55 -18.58
C VAL A 112 9.85 10.10 -19.72
N GLN A 113 9.58 9.32 -20.77
CA GLN A 113 8.73 9.77 -21.88
C GLN A 113 7.28 9.95 -21.45
N THR A 114 6.73 9.04 -20.64
CA THR A 114 5.38 9.19 -20.08
C THR A 114 5.25 10.44 -19.20
N ALA A 115 6.26 10.71 -18.38
CA ALA A 115 6.28 11.92 -17.55
C ALA A 115 6.27 13.20 -18.42
N ARG A 116 7.01 13.22 -19.53
CA ARG A 116 7.08 14.36 -20.46
C ARG A 116 5.78 14.60 -21.24
N THR A 117 5.08 13.55 -21.66
CA THR A 117 3.84 13.68 -22.46
C THR A 117 2.61 14.04 -21.62
N SER A 118 2.63 13.70 -20.33
CA SER A 118 1.50 13.90 -19.42
C SER A 118 1.09 15.37 -19.16
N LYS A 119 1.96 16.37 -19.37
CA LYS A 119 1.67 17.80 -19.10
C LYS A 119 1.29 18.68 -20.30
N ARG A 120 0.92 18.15 -21.47
CA ARG A 120 0.14 18.96 -22.46
C ARG A 120 -1.25 19.40 -21.93
N ARG A 121 -1.65 18.93 -20.74
CA ARG A 121 -2.86 19.36 -20.03
C ARG A 121 -2.50 19.94 -18.66
N GLY A 122 -2.22 21.25 -18.60
CA GLY A 122 -2.37 22.15 -17.45
C GLY A 122 -1.61 21.87 -16.13
N PRO A 123 -1.41 22.88 -15.27
CA PRO A 123 -0.69 22.72 -14.02
C PRO A 123 -1.63 22.14 -12.96
N VAL A 124 -1.41 20.88 -12.56
CA VAL A 124 -1.92 20.36 -11.30
C VAL A 124 -0.76 20.25 -10.34
N SER A 125 -0.83 21.08 -9.30
CA SER A 125 -0.03 21.05 -8.07
C SER A 125 0.21 19.62 -7.59
N SER A 126 1.44 19.37 -7.17
CA SER A 126 2.01 18.19 -6.51
C SER A 126 0.97 17.24 -5.95
N GLN A 127 0.76 16.15 -6.69
CA GLN A 127 0.10 14.97 -6.16
C GLN A 127 1.12 13.86 -6.07
N HIS A 128 1.61 13.63 -4.86
CA HIS A 128 2.03 12.29 -4.48
C HIS A 128 0.83 11.37 -4.74
N GLY A 129 0.97 10.36 -5.63
CA GLY A 129 0.03 9.23 -5.67
C GLY A 129 -0.99 9.15 -6.82
N ARG A 130 -0.66 9.52 -8.06
CA ARG A 130 -1.43 9.11 -9.26
C ARG A 130 -0.85 7.89 -9.99
N GLY A 131 -0.13 7.04 -9.25
CA GLY A 131 0.32 5.73 -9.70
C GLY A 131 -0.46 4.64 -8.99
N VAL A 132 -0.69 3.53 -9.70
CA VAL A 132 -1.06 2.26 -9.05
C VAL A 132 0.10 1.76 -8.18
N PRO A 133 -0.14 0.96 -7.13
CA PRO A 133 0.92 0.46 -6.27
C PRO A 133 2.03 -0.27 -7.02
N GLY A 134 3.28 -0.15 -6.56
CA GLY A 134 4.44 -0.76 -7.20
C GLY A 134 4.40 -2.30 -7.27
N TYR A 135 3.66 -2.93 -6.35
CA TYR A 135 3.45 -4.39 -6.30
C TYR A 135 2.33 -4.88 -7.23
N TRP A 136 1.63 -3.98 -7.94
CA TRP A 136 0.66 -4.39 -8.95
C TRP A 136 1.37 -4.92 -10.20
N ASP A 137 0.77 -5.92 -10.82
CA ASP A 137 1.16 -6.35 -12.16
C ASP A 137 0.76 -5.26 -13.15
N LYS A 138 1.75 -4.49 -13.61
CA LYS A 138 1.54 -3.35 -14.52
C LYS A 138 0.96 -3.76 -15.88
N SER A 139 1.12 -5.03 -16.28
CA SER A 139 0.52 -5.58 -17.51
C SER A 139 -0.97 -5.90 -17.34
N ALA A 140 -1.44 -5.99 -16.09
CA ALA A 140 -2.81 -6.28 -15.70
C ALA A 140 -3.51 -5.06 -15.09
N VAL A 141 -3.16 -3.85 -15.53
CA VAL A 141 -3.86 -2.61 -15.14
C VAL A 141 -4.53 -2.04 -16.38
N PRO A 142 -5.83 -2.32 -16.60
CA PRO A 142 -6.53 -1.78 -17.75
C PRO A 142 -6.70 -0.26 -17.61
N GLU A 143 -6.87 0.42 -18.75
CA GLU A 143 -7.15 1.86 -18.76
C GLU A 143 -8.52 2.16 -18.16
N THR A 144 -9.50 1.27 -18.37
CA THR A 144 -10.85 1.32 -17.78
C THR A 144 -11.23 -0.03 -17.20
N GLY A 145 -12.01 -0.04 -16.11
CA GLY A 145 -12.47 -1.25 -15.45
C GLY A 145 -11.42 -1.91 -14.54
N TYR A 146 -11.41 -3.25 -14.48
CA TYR A 146 -10.57 -4.00 -13.55
C TYR A 146 -10.02 -5.29 -14.16
N LYS A 147 -8.93 -5.79 -13.57
CA LYS A 147 -8.43 -7.15 -13.78
C LYS A 147 -8.30 -7.90 -12.46
N ARG A 148 -8.49 -9.22 -12.53
CA ARG A 148 -8.19 -10.16 -11.45
C ARG A 148 -6.84 -10.79 -11.73
N VAL A 149 -5.94 -10.74 -10.76
CA VAL A 149 -4.60 -11.32 -10.85
C VAL A 149 -4.49 -12.40 -9.79
N ALA A 150 -4.48 -13.66 -10.19
CA ALA A 150 -4.28 -14.77 -9.26
C ALA A 150 -2.92 -14.62 -8.54
N LEU A 151 -2.94 -14.67 -7.23
CA LEU A 151 -1.75 -14.61 -6.40
C LEU A 151 -1.20 -16.02 -6.19
N VAL A 152 0.12 -16.15 -6.29
CA VAL A 152 0.81 -17.39 -5.91
C VAL A 152 0.84 -17.54 -4.39
N SER A 153 0.85 -18.77 -3.89
CA SER A 153 0.78 -19.05 -2.44
C SER A 153 1.93 -18.46 -1.61
N THR A 154 3.05 -18.16 -2.25
CA THR A 154 4.23 -17.51 -1.64
C THR A 154 4.17 -15.99 -1.66
N ASP A 155 3.18 -15.38 -2.32
CA ASP A 155 3.02 -13.93 -2.38
C ASP A 155 2.69 -13.39 -0.98
N ARG A 156 3.31 -12.26 -0.61
CA ARG A 156 3.11 -11.63 0.70
C ARG A 156 1.64 -11.31 0.98
N ASP A 157 0.91 -10.82 -0.03
CA ASP A 157 -0.49 -10.46 0.10
C ASP A 157 -1.36 -11.74 0.20
N TYR A 158 -0.97 -12.83 -0.49
CA TYR A 158 -1.61 -14.15 -0.33
C TYR A 158 -1.48 -14.64 1.11
N LEU A 159 -0.26 -14.71 1.63
CA LEU A 159 0.02 -15.18 2.98
C LEU A 159 -0.73 -14.34 4.02
N LYS A 160 -0.80 -13.02 3.80
CA LYS A 160 -1.51 -12.13 4.72
C LYS A 160 -3.02 -12.36 4.73
N VAL A 161 -3.63 -12.52 3.56
CA VAL A 161 -5.07 -12.81 3.44
C VAL A 161 -5.39 -14.18 4.02
N GLN A 162 -4.56 -15.19 3.73
CA GLN A 162 -4.68 -16.53 4.29
C GLN A 162 -4.61 -16.52 5.82
N GLU A 163 -3.63 -15.83 6.41
CA GLU A 163 -3.49 -15.69 7.87
C GLU A 163 -4.77 -15.12 8.50
N LEU A 164 -5.28 -13.99 7.97
CA LEU A 164 -6.48 -13.34 8.48
C LEU A 164 -7.73 -14.23 8.33
N PHE A 165 -7.83 -14.95 7.22
CA PHE A 165 -8.92 -15.87 6.94
C PHE A 165 -8.92 -17.05 7.93
N CYS A 166 -7.82 -17.81 7.98
CA CYS A 166 -7.67 -19.01 8.81
C CYS A 166 -7.77 -18.71 10.30
N LYS A 167 -7.44 -17.48 10.72
CA LYS A 167 -7.60 -17.03 12.11
C LYS A 167 -9.03 -17.14 12.63
N THR A 168 -10.03 -17.01 11.75
CA THR A 168 -11.44 -16.97 12.17
C THR A 168 -12.31 -18.02 11.49
N LEU A 169 -11.92 -18.52 10.33
CA LEU A 169 -12.67 -19.51 9.56
C LEU A 169 -11.79 -20.74 9.24
N GLY A 170 -12.04 -21.83 9.96
CA GLY A 170 -11.41 -23.14 9.74
C GLY A 170 -12.37 -24.15 9.11
N GLY A 171 -11.84 -25.28 8.63
CA GLY A 171 -12.63 -26.32 7.95
C GLY A 171 -12.93 -26.02 6.47
N PHE A 172 -12.17 -25.10 5.88
CA PHE A 172 -12.27 -24.68 4.48
C PHE A 172 -10.88 -24.64 3.86
N ASP A 173 -10.80 -25.05 2.60
CA ASP A 173 -9.60 -24.93 1.79
C ASP A 173 -9.73 -23.70 0.89
N ILE A 174 -8.67 -22.88 0.86
CA ILE A 174 -8.57 -21.73 -0.04
C ILE A 174 -8.18 -22.26 -1.41
N VAL A 175 -9.06 -22.07 -2.39
CA VAL A 175 -8.84 -22.51 -3.78
C VAL A 175 -7.92 -21.53 -4.50
N SER A 176 -8.22 -20.24 -4.38
CA SER A 176 -7.46 -19.16 -4.98
C SER A 176 -7.67 -17.86 -4.21
N ILE A 177 -6.68 -16.97 -4.33
CA ILE A 177 -6.78 -15.58 -3.92
C ILE A 177 -6.40 -14.75 -5.13
N GLU A 178 -7.29 -13.87 -5.58
CA GLU A 178 -7.06 -13.03 -6.75
C GLU A 178 -6.96 -11.58 -6.31
N ARG A 179 -5.91 -10.84 -6.66
CA ARG A 179 -5.84 -9.39 -6.41
C ARG A 179 -6.67 -8.63 -7.45
N ILE A 180 -7.48 -7.68 -6.99
CA ILE A 180 -8.24 -6.79 -7.88
C ILE A 180 -7.38 -5.57 -8.22
N GLN A 181 -7.11 -5.40 -9.51
CA GLN A 181 -6.39 -4.24 -10.02
C GLN A 181 -7.35 -3.36 -10.80
N ASN A 182 -7.90 -2.35 -10.12
CA ASN A 182 -8.78 -1.33 -10.69
C ASN A 182 -8.17 0.06 -10.42
N LYS A 183 -7.65 0.69 -11.48
CA LYS A 183 -6.93 1.96 -11.37
C LYS A 183 -7.84 3.10 -10.92
N GLU A 184 -9.03 3.21 -11.50
CA GLU A 184 -9.98 4.29 -11.18
C GLU A 184 -10.44 4.21 -9.72
N LEU A 185 -10.83 3.01 -9.25
CA LEU A 185 -11.25 2.83 -7.86
C LEU A 185 -10.09 3.03 -6.86
N TRP A 186 -8.87 2.72 -7.26
CA TRP A 186 -7.68 3.00 -6.47
C TRP A 186 -7.46 4.52 -6.32
N GLU A 187 -7.49 5.28 -7.42
CA GLU A 187 -7.33 6.74 -7.39
C GLU A 187 -8.41 7.43 -6.56
N ASP A 188 -9.66 6.96 -6.68
CA ASP A 188 -10.79 7.41 -5.86
C ASP A 188 -10.56 7.19 -4.36
N PHE A 189 -10.04 6.01 -4.01
CA PHE A 189 -9.70 5.67 -2.63
C PHE A 189 -8.59 6.55 -2.09
N GLN A 190 -7.50 6.73 -2.85
CA GLN A 190 -6.36 7.56 -2.43
C GLN A 190 -6.79 9.02 -2.24
N THR A 191 -7.63 9.55 -3.13
CA THR A 191 -8.19 10.90 -3.00
C THR A 191 -9.02 11.04 -1.72
N LYS A 192 -9.86 10.04 -1.41
CA LYS A 192 -10.67 10.05 -0.19
C LYS A 192 -9.81 9.91 1.06
N ARG A 193 -8.79 9.05 1.01
CA ARG A 193 -7.79 8.82 2.06
C ARG A 193 -7.12 10.12 2.48
N GLU A 194 -6.68 10.92 1.52
CA GLU A 194 -6.06 12.22 1.76
C GLU A 194 -7.04 13.22 2.38
N ARG A 195 -8.25 13.34 1.81
CA ARG A 195 -9.31 14.21 2.36
C ARG A 195 -9.63 13.87 3.82
N MET A 196 -9.78 12.58 4.14
CA MET A 196 -10.07 12.12 5.49
C MET A 196 -8.88 12.33 6.44
N THR A 197 -7.65 12.12 5.97
CA THR A 197 -6.44 12.41 6.77
C THR A 197 -6.35 13.90 7.11
N LYS A 198 -6.61 14.77 6.14
CA LYS A 198 -6.61 16.23 6.33
C LYS A 198 -7.74 16.71 7.23
N ALA A 199 -8.88 16.02 7.27
CA ALA A 199 -10.00 16.34 8.14
C ALA A 199 -9.81 15.84 9.60
N ASN A 200 -8.93 14.85 9.83
CA ASN A 200 -8.68 14.27 11.15
C ASN A 200 -7.43 14.87 11.84
N LYS A 201 -7.24 16.21 11.75
CA LYS A 201 -6.05 16.89 12.31
C LYS A 201 -5.92 16.73 13.82
N ASP A 202 -7.05 16.66 14.53
CA ASP A 202 -7.09 16.61 15.99
C ASP A 202 -6.79 15.21 16.54
N LYS A 203 -6.46 14.22 15.69
CA LYS A 203 -6.22 12.80 16.04
C LYS A 203 -7.33 12.16 16.90
N LYS A 204 -8.52 12.76 16.96
CA LYS A 204 -9.64 12.35 17.81
C LYS A 204 -10.20 10.98 17.45
N TYR A 205 -9.93 10.49 16.24
CA TYR A 205 -10.32 9.18 15.77
C TYR A 205 -9.10 8.29 15.55
N VAL A 206 -9.09 7.11 16.18
CA VAL A 206 -8.19 5.98 15.85
C VAL A 206 -8.66 5.36 14.51
N ALA A 207 -8.60 6.16 13.45
CA ALA A 207 -9.12 5.84 12.13
C ALA A 207 -7.96 5.48 11.19
N GLY A 208 -7.41 4.29 11.40
CA GLY A 208 -6.55 3.62 10.44
C GLY A 208 -7.38 2.92 9.37
N GLU A 209 -6.75 2.68 8.23
CA GLU A 209 -7.16 1.67 7.26
C GLU A 209 -7.17 0.30 7.95
N ARG A 210 -8.22 -0.50 7.70
CA ARG A 210 -8.36 -1.84 8.28
C ARG A 210 -8.66 -2.82 7.17
N LEU A 211 -8.03 -3.99 7.20
CA LEU A 211 -8.45 -5.12 6.38
C LEU A 211 -9.68 -5.76 7.02
N LEU A 212 -10.79 -5.76 6.30
CA LEU A 212 -12.06 -6.35 6.70
C LEU A 212 -12.58 -7.26 5.59
N PHE A 213 -13.44 -8.19 5.97
CA PHE A 213 -14.10 -9.13 5.07
C PHE A 213 -15.48 -8.64 4.66
N HIS A 214 -15.87 -8.93 3.42
CA HIS A 214 -17.22 -8.76 2.91
C HIS A 214 -17.64 -10.05 2.19
N GLY A 215 -18.73 -10.65 2.65
CA GLY A 215 -19.33 -11.81 2.00
C GLY A 215 -20.44 -11.34 1.08
N THR A 216 -20.45 -11.85 -0.14
CA THR A 216 -21.47 -11.53 -1.13
C THR A 216 -21.72 -12.75 -2.02
N ASP A 217 -22.84 -12.73 -2.74
CA ASP A 217 -23.12 -13.74 -3.77
C ASP A 217 -22.19 -13.51 -4.98
N SER A 218 -21.69 -14.61 -5.54
CA SER A 218 -20.90 -14.67 -6.76
C SER A 218 -21.38 -13.73 -7.88
N LYS A 219 -22.70 -13.58 -8.07
CA LYS A 219 -23.30 -12.71 -9.09
C LYS A 219 -23.02 -11.21 -8.91
N PHE A 220 -22.63 -10.78 -7.72
CA PHE A 220 -22.32 -9.38 -7.42
C PHE A 220 -20.83 -9.06 -7.48
N ILE A 221 -19.96 -10.06 -7.59
CA ILE A 221 -18.49 -9.88 -7.58
C ILE A 221 -18.06 -8.93 -8.70
N ASP A 222 -18.44 -9.21 -9.95
CA ASP A 222 -18.00 -8.40 -11.10
C ASP A 222 -18.50 -6.96 -10.99
N ALA A 223 -19.73 -6.77 -10.51
CA ALA A 223 -20.30 -5.45 -10.28
C ALA A 223 -19.53 -4.67 -9.21
N ILE A 224 -19.16 -5.32 -8.10
CA ILE A 224 -18.38 -4.71 -7.01
C ILE A 224 -16.96 -4.36 -7.50
N CYS A 225 -16.29 -5.26 -8.23
CA CYS A 225 -14.96 -5.02 -8.76
C CYS A 225 -14.91 -3.90 -9.79
N TYR A 226 -16.00 -3.71 -10.56
CA TYR A 226 -16.10 -2.66 -11.57
C TYR A 226 -16.57 -1.33 -10.98
N GLN A 227 -17.67 -1.33 -10.21
CA GLN A 227 -18.41 -0.13 -9.78
C GLN A 227 -18.14 0.30 -8.33
N ASN A 228 -17.33 -0.47 -7.60
CA ASN A 228 -17.18 -0.38 -6.13
C ASN A 228 -18.45 -0.85 -5.40
N PHE A 229 -18.37 -0.87 -4.06
CA PHE A 229 -19.49 -1.19 -3.19
C PHE A 229 -20.57 -0.11 -3.27
N ASP A 230 -21.77 -0.52 -3.69
CA ASP A 230 -22.97 0.33 -3.67
C ASP A 230 -23.85 -0.09 -2.49
N TRP A 231 -24.02 0.81 -1.52
CA TRP A 231 -24.85 0.54 -0.34
C TRP A 231 -26.32 0.30 -0.72
N ARG A 232 -26.78 0.90 -1.83
CA ARG A 232 -28.14 0.69 -2.35
C ARG A 232 -28.36 -0.74 -2.82
N LYS A 233 -27.28 -1.47 -3.13
CA LYS A 233 -27.30 -2.87 -3.57
C LYS A 233 -26.87 -3.85 -2.46
N SER A 234 -26.26 -3.35 -1.38
CA SER A 234 -25.66 -4.16 -0.31
C SER A 234 -26.52 -4.30 0.96
N GLY A 235 -27.69 -3.65 1.00
CA GLY A 235 -28.56 -3.55 2.19
C GLY A 235 -29.59 -4.67 2.40
N ALA A 236 -29.55 -5.75 1.61
CA ALA A 236 -30.56 -6.81 1.71
C ALA A 236 -30.49 -7.60 3.03
N ASN A 237 -29.31 -7.69 3.66
CA ASN A 237 -29.06 -8.56 4.81
C ASN A 237 -28.44 -7.77 5.99
N GLY A 238 -29.27 -7.01 6.71
CA GLY A 238 -28.90 -6.37 7.97
C GLY A 238 -28.83 -4.84 7.89
N THR A 239 -29.88 -4.16 8.34
CA THR A 239 -29.99 -2.70 8.43
C THR A 239 -29.85 -2.18 9.87
N VAL A 240 -29.43 -3.03 10.80
CA VAL A 240 -29.43 -2.75 12.25
C VAL A 240 -28.60 -1.50 12.60
N TYR A 241 -27.56 -1.21 11.82
CA TYR A 241 -26.68 -0.05 12.04
C TYR A 241 -26.81 1.03 10.96
N GLY A 242 -27.92 1.00 10.19
CA GLY A 242 -28.25 1.97 9.16
C GLY A 242 -28.03 1.47 7.74
N GLU A 243 -28.23 2.37 6.78
CA GLU A 243 -28.08 2.09 5.36
C GLU A 243 -26.61 2.20 4.94
N GLY A 244 -25.99 1.08 4.59
CA GLY A 244 -24.57 1.03 4.31
C GLY A 244 -24.09 -0.30 3.74
N CYS A 245 -22.81 -0.31 3.33
CA CYS A 245 -22.09 -1.54 3.05
C CYS A 245 -21.48 -2.08 4.34
N TYR A 246 -21.70 -3.36 4.62
CA TYR A 246 -21.25 -4.00 5.84
C TYR A 246 -19.95 -4.77 5.62
N PHE A 247 -19.02 -4.61 6.57
CA PHE A 247 -17.71 -5.26 6.57
C PHE A 247 -17.46 -5.85 7.96
N ALA A 248 -16.88 -7.05 8.01
CA ALA A 248 -16.63 -7.77 9.25
C ALA A 248 -15.13 -7.93 9.50
N ARG A 249 -14.73 -7.90 10.77
CA ARG A 249 -13.37 -8.26 11.18
C ARG A 249 -13.08 -9.75 10.91
N ASP A 250 -14.09 -10.59 11.16
CA ASP A 250 -13.95 -12.04 11.15
C ASP A 250 -14.52 -12.62 9.85
N ALA A 251 -13.70 -13.38 9.11
CA ALA A 251 -14.10 -14.05 7.88
C ALA A 251 -15.31 -14.98 8.09
N ARG A 252 -15.41 -15.61 9.27
CA ARG A 252 -16.56 -16.44 9.67
C ARG A 252 -17.88 -15.70 9.59
N TYR A 253 -17.92 -14.44 10.02
CA TYR A 253 -19.13 -13.64 9.99
C TYR A 253 -19.50 -13.28 8.55
N SER A 254 -18.53 -12.87 7.73
CA SER A 254 -18.79 -12.61 6.30
C SER A 254 -19.22 -13.86 5.54
N ASN A 255 -18.72 -15.04 5.91
CA ASN A 255 -19.05 -16.30 5.23
C ASN A 255 -20.53 -16.65 5.29
N SER A 256 -21.26 -16.28 6.35
CA SER A 256 -22.72 -16.52 6.42
C SER A 256 -23.53 -15.69 5.41
N TYR A 257 -22.90 -14.73 4.73
CA TYR A 257 -23.50 -13.91 3.68
C TYR A 257 -23.07 -14.34 2.27
N THR A 258 -22.32 -15.44 2.16
CA THR A 258 -21.94 -16.05 0.87
C THR A 258 -22.93 -17.14 0.49
N SER A 259 -23.20 -17.31 -0.81
CA SER A 259 -24.02 -18.41 -1.30
C SER A 259 -23.25 -19.74 -1.28
N ASP A 260 -23.96 -20.86 -1.12
CA ASP A 260 -23.34 -22.19 -1.05
C ASP A 260 -22.70 -22.66 -2.37
N HIS A 261 -23.00 -21.98 -3.48
CA HIS A 261 -22.48 -22.27 -4.81
C HIS A 261 -21.29 -21.35 -5.11
N GLY A 262 -20.09 -21.74 -4.67
CA GLY A 262 -18.86 -20.97 -4.91
C GLY A 262 -18.67 -19.81 -3.92
N ARG A 263 -18.49 -20.16 -2.64
CA ARG A 263 -18.27 -19.20 -1.55
C ARG A 263 -17.08 -18.31 -1.87
N THR A 264 -17.33 -17.01 -2.00
CA THR A 264 -16.30 -16.02 -2.27
C THR A 264 -16.36 -14.91 -1.23
N LEU A 265 -15.22 -14.65 -0.59
CA LEU A 265 -15.06 -13.56 0.37
C LEU A 265 -14.18 -12.47 -0.24
N HIS A 266 -14.63 -11.22 -0.18
CA HIS A 266 -13.80 -10.08 -0.51
C HIS A 266 -13.04 -9.62 0.73
N VAL A 267 -11.72 -9.52 0.63
CA VAL A 267 -10.91 -8.75 1.58
C VAL A 267 -10.80 -7.33 1.07
N VAL A 268 -11.15 -6.40 1.93
CA VAL A 268 -11.36 -5.01 1.59
C VAL A 268 -10.62 -4.14 2.60
N CYS A 269 -10.08 -3.02 2.14
CA CYS A 269 -9.47 -2.02 3.03
C CYS A 269 -10.34 -0.77 3.16
N PRO A 270 -11.42 -0.79 3.97
CA PRO A 270 -12.17 0.43 4.25
C PRO A 270 -11.42 1.35 5.21
N ARG A 271 -11.69 2.64 5.07
CA ARG A 271 -11.25 3.67 6.02
C ARG A 271 -12.46 4.23 6.78
N ALA A 272 -12.45 4.09 8.10
CA ALA A 272 -13.52 4.62 8.96
C ALA A 272 -13.36 6.13 9.19
N GLY A 273 -14.47 6.89 9.25
CA GLY A 273 -14.50 8.32 9.58
C GLY A 273 -15.86 8.76 10.14
N ARG A 274 -16.07 10.07 10.38
CA ARG A 274 -17.30 10.63 10.98
C ARG A 274 -18.62 10.27 10.25
N GLN A 275 -18.56 9.89 8.99
CA GLN A 275 -19.70 9.47 8.19
C GLN A 275 -19.49 8.02 7.74
N LEU A 276 -20.47 7.17 8.05
CA LEU A 276 -20.52 5.73 7.78
C LEU A 276 -20.70 5.40 6.29
N HIS A 277 -19.96 6.08 5.41
CA HIS A 277 -19.85 5.71 4.00
C HIS A 277 -18.41 5.24 3.72
N PRO A 278 -18.02 4.04 4.20
CA PRO A 278 -16.77 3.43 3.79
C PRO A 278 -16.81 3.18 2.29
N ARG A 279 -16.03 3.96 1.53
CA ARG A 279 -15.57 3.53 0.21
C ARG A 279 -14.38 2.62 0.43
N ALA A 280 -14.40 1.49 -0.23
CA ALA A 280 -13.59 0.36 0.16
C ALA A 280 -12.89 -0.16 -1.10
N VAL A 281 -11.57 -0.33 -1.06
CA VAL A 281 -10.86 -0.97 -2.18
C VAL A 281 -10.89 -2.46 -1.92
N SER A 282 -11.50 -3.22 -2.84
CA SER A 282 -11.37 -4.66 -2.85
C SER A 282 -9.91 -4.99 -3.14
N ILE A 283 -9.24 -5.61 -2.19
CA ILE A 283 -7.85 -6.03 -2.35
C ILE A 283 -7.84 -7.38 -3.07
N SER A 284 -8.67 -8.33 -2.62
CA SER A 284 -8.77 -9.65 -3.24
C SER A 284 -10.07 -10.40 -2.93
N PRO A 285 -10.76 -11.02 -3.90
CA PRO A 285 -11.65 -12.14 -3.63
C PRO A 285 -10.85 -13.42 -3.30
N ALA A 286 -11.32 -14.18 -2.33
CA ALA A 286 -10.86 -15.52 -1.99
C ALA A 286 -12.00 -16.52 -2.24
N THR A 287 -11.76 -17.49 -3.12
CA THR A 287 -12.73 -18.55 -3.46
C THR A 287 -12.49 -19.79 -2.60
N LEU A 288 -13.56 -20.39 -2.07
CA LEU A 288 -13.50 -21.41 -1.04
C LEU A 288 -14.24 -22.70 -1.44
N HIS A 289 -13.70 -23.84 -1.00
CA HIS A 289 -14.43 -25.11 -0.94
C HIS A 289 -14.53 -25.63 0.49
N ARG A 290 -15.64 -26.32 0.78
CA ARG A 290 -15.85 -26.95 2.09
C ARG A 290 -15.02 -28.22 2.16
N TRP A 291 -14.20 -28.36 3.20
CA TRP A 291 -13.48 -29.59 3.46
C TRP A 291 -14.49 -30.71 3.77
N ARG A 292 -14.44 -31.80 3.00
CA ARG A 292 -15.13 -33.06 3.34
C ARG A 292 -14.05 -34.07 3.73
N PRO A 293 -14.06 -34.62 4.95
CA PRO A 293 -13.19 -35.75 5.25
C PRO A 293 -13.51 -36.91 4.30
N PRO A 294 -12.53 -37.75 3.92
CA PRO A 294 -12.80 -38.97 3.18
C PRO A 294 -13.81 -39.82 3.97
N SER A 295 -14.87 -40.24 3.29
CA SER A 295 -15.81 -41.24 3.81
C SER A 295 -15.02 -42.51 4.10
N VAL A 296 -14.99 -42.94 5.36
CA VAL A 296 -14.44 -44.25 5.77
C VAL A 296 -15.43 -45.33 5.38
#